data_AF-A0A2A5WL22-F1
#
_entry.id   AF-A0A2A5WL22-F1
#
_cell.length_a   1.000
_cell.length_b   1.000
_cell.length_c   1.000
_cell.angle_alpha   90.00
_cell.angle_beta   90.00
_cell.angle_gamma   90.00
#
_symmetry.space_group_name_H-M   'P 1'
#
loop_
_entity.id
_entity.type
_entity.pdbx_description
1 polymer ?
#
loop_
_entity_poly.entity_id
_entity_poly.type
_entity_poly.pdbx_seq_one_letter_code
_entity_poly.pdbx_strand_id
1 'polypeptide(L)'
;MANTSQAKMKFGAFLAPHHPIGESFTLQLQGDLELVALMDRLGFDEFWCGEHHSTGWETIASPELFLAAAAERTERIRLGTGVVSLPYHHPFHVAQRMVQLDHQSRGRAIFGSGPGALPSDAYTLGIDPMLLRDRQDEAMGVIRRLLDGDDRFTYECDWFTLRDAKLQVLPIQRHLPFAVASSVSPSGMTLAGKHGTGVLSVASTSTAGLAALPLQWSYATESAAKHGNEVDRADWRVVLNWYIAETRDKAREEARDGLMRWNNEYTTGTLAAGQGNFYKTADEAVDAMAFGKGSAIVIGTADDLVERILELTEVTGGFGTVLGFVHDWATRSNNLKNWDLVARYVIPKVNNELGPMHESSLYVRENRDVWSRATKAVVAKILENPAAHAALEKQQAATKKAQTAVRLAAHSAMEGETSPARKLRTATKTKVTGKTTRKKATTRKAASTKATRKKSVSNKTASTKTTAKKVATRKAVTMKPAATKSAVRKSTKTTRS
;
A
#
# COMPACT_ATOMS: atom_id res chain seq x y z
N MET A 1 10.73 -14.28 34.16
CA MET A 1 11.54 -13.16 33.65
C MET A 1 11.81 -13.41 32.19
N ALA A 2 10.92 -12.96 31.29
CA ALA A 2 11.13 -13.00 29.85
C ALA A 2 11.27 -11.56 29.39
N ASN A 3 12.50 -11.06 29.43
CA ASN A 3 12.87 -9.78 28.83
C ASN A 3 14.04 -10.07 27.89
N THR A 4 13.75 -10.77 26.80
CA THR A 4 14.57 -10.72 25.59
C THR A 4 13.96 -9.62 24.74
N SER A 5 14.69 -8.51 24.62
CA SER A 5 14.34 -7.37 23.79
C SER A 5 14.22 -7.81 22.32
N GLN A 6 13.04 -8.28 21.92
CA GLN A 6 12.75 -8.47 20.51
C GLN A 6 12.72 -7.08 19.88
N ALA A 7 13.56 -6.87 18.86
CA ALA A 7 13.58 -5.60 18.15
C ALA A 7 12.16 -5.28 17.63
N LYS A 8 11.76 -4.01 17.73
CA LYS A 8 10.45 -3.54 17.27
C LYS A 8 10.27 -3.91 15.80
N MET A 9 9.15 -4.58 15.48
CA MET A 9 8.76 -4.90 14.11
C MET A 9 8.43 -3.62 13.36
N LYS A 10 9.08 -3.45 12.20
CA LYS A 10 8.89 -2.30 11.30
C LYS A 10 7.70 -2.53 10.38
N PHE A 11 7.12 -1.44 9.91
CA PHE A 11 5.97 -1.48 8.99
C PHE A 11 6.21 -0.61 7.77
N GLY A 12 5.71 -1.04 6.61
CA GLY A 12 5.86 -0.29 5.38
C GLY A 12 4.87 -0.68 4.30
N ALA A 13 5.12 -0.19 3.08
CA ALA A 13 4.34 -0.52 1.89
C ALA A 13 5.23 -0.95 0.75
N PHE A 14 4.67 -1.79 -0.11
CA PHE A 14 5.23 -2.26 -1.36
C PHE A 14 4.30 -1.89 -2.51
N LEU A 15 4.67 -0.85 -3.26
CA LEU A 15 4.01 -0.41 -4.47
C LEU A 15 4.60 -1.18 -5.66
N ALA A 16 3.91 -2.22 -6.11
CA ALA A 16 4.21 -2.94 -7.35
C ALA A 16 3.75 -2.21 -8.62
N PRO A 17 3.69 -0.87 -8.59
CA PRO A 17 2.60 -0.02 -9.13
C PRO A 17 1.37 -0.69 -9.73
N HIS A 18 0.59 -1.50 -8.98
CA HIS A 18 -0.62 -2.15 -9.52
C HIS A 18 -1.80 -1.20 -9.57
N HIS A 19 -2.07 -0.63 -10.75
CA HIS A 19 -3.25 0.20 -10.95
C HIS A 19 -4.16 -0.33 -12.06
N PRO A 20 -5.49 -0.25 -11.88
CA PRO A 20 -6.43 -0.71 -12.88
C PRO A 20 -6.40 0.16 -14.14
N ILE A 21 -6.61 -0.47 -15.29
CA ILE A 21 -6.72 0.24 -16.56
C ILE A 21 -7.98 1.11 -16.57
N GLY A 22 -7.87 2.37 -16.99
CA GLY A 22 -9.02 3.27 -17.15
C GLY A 22 -9.06 4.47 -16.20
N GLU A 23 -8.05 4.62 -15.34
CA GLU A 23 -7.79 5.87 -14.61
C GLU A 23 -6.64 6.66 -15.26
N SER A 24 -6.58 7.96 -15.00
CA SER A 24 -5.48 8.81 -15.46
C SER A 24 -4.17 8.42 -14.76
N PHE A 25 -3.17 8.04 -15.55
CA PHE A 25 -1.81 7.77 -15.07
C PHE A 25 -1.24 8.90 -14.19
N THR A 26 -1.46 10.17 -14.58
CA THR A 26 -1.02 11.31 -13.79
C THR A 26 -1.66 11.34 -12.40
N LEU A 27 -2.94 10.97 -12.28
CA LEU A 27 -3.64 10.94 -10.99
C LEU A 27 -3.24 9.74 -10.14
N GLN A 28 -2.92 8.59 -10.76
CA GLN A 28 -2.34 7.42 -10.09
C GLN A 28 -1.01 7.79 -9.43
N LEU A 29 -0.07 8.38 -10.21
CA LEU A 29 1.21 8.85 -9.67
C LEU A 29 1.06 9.86 -8.52
N GLN A 30 0.13 10.80 -8.62
CA GLN A 30 -0.13 11.73 -7.50
C GLN A 30 -0.75 11.02 -6.30
N GLY A 31 -1.56 9.98 -6.52
CA GLY A 31 -2.09 9.10 -5.48
C GLY A 31 -1.01 8.38 -4.70
N ASP A 32 -0.06 7.78 -5.40
CA ASP A 32 1.05 7.09 -4.76
C ASP A 32 1.94 8.05 -3.94
N LEU A 33 2.18 9.26 -4.48
CA LEU A 33 2.92 10.31 -3.78
C LEU A 33 2.17 10.84 -2.54
N GLU A 34 0.84 10.86 -2.56
CA GLU A 34 0.02 11.20 -1.39
C GLU A 34 0.00 10.07 -0.37
N LEU A 35 -0.02 8.81 -0.81
CA LEU A 35 0.04 7.64 0.06
C LEU A 35 1.36 7.62 0.85
N VAL A 36 2.51 7.74 0.17
CA VAL A 36 3.81 7.74 0.86
C VAL A 36 3.96 8.91 1.83
N ALA A 37 3.41 10.08 1.50
CA ALA A 37 3.38 11.24 2.40
C ALA A 37 2.47 11.02 3.62
N LEU A 38 1.32 10.36 3.45
CA LEU A 38 0.48 9.96 4.58
C LEU A 38 1.23 8.95 5.48
N MET A 39 1.83 7.93 4.89
CA MET A 39 2.54 6.88 5.61
C MET A 39 3.71 7.43 6.44
N ASP A 40 4.46 8.38 5.88
CA ASP A 40 5.54 9.06 6.61
C ASP A 40 5.03 9.76 7.87
N ARG A 41 3.92 10.52 7.75
CA ARG A 41 3.25 11.21 8.87
C ARG A 41 2.67 10.25 9.90
N LEU A 42 2.18 9.09 9.45
CA LEU A 42 1.61 8.05 10.32
C LEU A 42 2.68 7.23 11.07
N GLY A 43 3.95 7.36 10.71
CA GLY A 43 5.03 6.66 11.42
C GLY A 43 5.53 5.37 10.75
N PHE A 44 5.13 5.06 9.51
CA PHE A 44 5.64 3.88 8.79
C PHE A 44 7.15 4.00 8.49
N ASP A 45 7.87 2.88 8.50
CA ASP A 45 9.32 2.83 8.41
C ASP A 45 9.86 2.78 6.98
N GLU A 46 9.18 2.07 6.08
CA GLU A 46 9.68 1.82 4.72
C GLU A 46 8.58 1.98 3.64
N PHE A 47 8.94 2.54 2.49
CA PHE A 47 8.12 2.56 1.29
C PHE A 47 8.93 2.06 0.11
N TRP A 48 8.40 1.05 -0.59
CA TRP A 48 9.07 0.37 -1.68
C TRP A 48 8.33 0.57 -2.99
N CYS A 49 9.05 0.79 -4.10
CA CYS A 49 8.48 1.02 -5.43
C CYS A 49 9.09 0.10 -6.49
N GLY A 50 8.26 -0.63 -7.24
CA GLY A 50 8.68 -1.56 -8.29
C GLY A 50 8.97 -0.92 -9.65
N GLU A 51 9.63 -1.68 -10.51
CA GLU A 51 9.99 -1.33 -11.89
C GLU A 51 9.34 -2.30 -12.88
N HIS A 52 8.56 -1.78 -13.83
CA HIS A 52 7.90 -2.55 -14.87
C HIS A 52 7.80 -1.78 -16.20
N HIS A 53 7.68 -2.49 -17.32
CA HIS A 53 7.76 -1.92 -18.67
C HIS A 53 6.65 -2.40 -19.62
N SER A 54 5.69 -3.18 -19.13
CA SER A 54 4.61 -3.79 -19.93
C SER A 54 3.30 -3.90 -19.13
N THR A 55 2.37 -4.76 -19.57
CA THR A 55 1.04 -5.08 -18.98
C THR A 55 0.01 -3.95 -18.92
N GLY A 56 0.44 -2.69 -18.80
CA GLY A 56 -0.44 -1.53 -18.64
C GLY A 56 -1.04 -1.36 -17.24
N TRP A 57 -0.78 -2.30 -16.34
CA TRP A 57 -1.13 -2.19 -14.92
C TRP A 57 0.03 -1.62 -14.11
N GLU A 58 1.25 -2.10 -14.39
CA GLU A 58 2.47 -1.82 -13.63
C GLU A 58 3.28 -0.73 -14.33
N THR A 59 2.95 0.54 -14.07
CA THR A 59 3.32 1.64 -14.98
C THR A 59 4.52 2.50 -14.55
N ILE A 60 5.16 2.19 -13.42
CA ILE A 60 6.41 2.88 -13.02
C ILE A 60 7.62 2.19 -13.64
N ALA A 61 8.26 2.87 -14.59
CA ALA A 61 9.43 2.36 -15.33
C ALA A 61 10.78 2.71 -14.68
N SER A 62 10.80 3.60 -13.69
CA SER A 62 12.01 3.98 -12.95
C SER A 62 11.63 4.31 -11.51
N PRO A 63 11.79 3.36 -10.59
CA PRO A 63 11.40 3.54 -9.19
C PRO A 63 12.22 4.64 -8.53
N GLU A 64 13.51 4.78 -8.85
CA GLU A 64 14.35 5.84 -8.29
C GLU A 64 13.88 7.26 -8.64
N LEU A 65 13.30 7.48 -9.83
CA LEU A 65 12.73 8.78 -10.21
C LEU A 65 11.46 9.08 -9.40
N PHE A 66 10.60 8.08 -9.23
CA PHE A 66 9.42 8.21 -8.37
C PHE A 66 9.81 8.48 -6.92
N LEU A 67 10.77 7.71 -6.39
CA LEU A 67 11.24 7.82 -5.02
C LEU A 67 11.98 9.14 -4.77
N ALA A 68 12.66 9.73 -5.77
CA ALA A 68 13.23 11.07 -5.64
C ALA A 68 12.13 12.13 -5.44
N ALA A 69 10.97 12.00 -6.09
CA ALA A 69 9.83 12.87 -5.83
C ALA A 69 9.20 12.59 -4.45
N ALA A 70 9.13 11.33 -4.03
CA ALA A 70 8.67 10.95 -2.69
C ALA A 70 9.60 11.49 -1.59
N ALA A 71 10.91 11.54 -1.84
CA ALA A 71 11.91 12.06 -0.91
C ALA A 71 11.66 13.52 -0.54
N GLU A 72 11.19 14.35 -1.48
CA GLU A 72 10.85 15.76 -1.24
C GLU A 72 9.48 15.95 -0.56
N ARG A 73 8.67 14.89 -0.43
CA ARG A 73 7.36 14.92 0.23
C ARG A 73 7.35 14.23 1.59
N THR A 74 8.50 13.72 2.03
CA THR A 74 8.64 12.91 3.24
C THR A 74 9.90 13.27 4.01
N GLU A 75 9.89 13.03 5.32
CA GLU A 75 10.96 13.43 6.21
C GLU A 75 11.72 12.24 6.82
N ARG A 76 11.03 11.13 7.13
CA ARG A 76 11.60 10.02 7.90
C ARG A 76 11.58 8.68 7.19
N ILE A 77 10.49 8.36 6.48
CA ILE A 77 10.29 7.04 5.86
C ILE A 77 11.44 6.70 4.92
N ARG A 78 11.93 5.46 5.00
CA ARG A 78 12.97 4.95 4.10
C ARG A 78 12.38 4.61 2.75
N LEU A 79 13.15 4.83 1.69
CA LEU A 79 12.70 4.76 0.31
C LEU A 79 13.46 3.67 -0.44
N GLY A 80 12.80 2.55 -0.70
CA GLY A 80 13.39 1.35 -1.27
C GLY A 80 13.00 1.12 -2.72
N THR A 81 13.96 0.81 -3.60
CA THR A 81 13.61 0.25 -4.91
C THR A 81 13.15 -1.20 -4.73
N GLY A 82 11.94 -1.55 -5.14
CA GLY A 82 11.32 -2.86 -4.95
C GLY A 82 10.86 -3.49 -6.27
N VAL A 83 11.67 -3.55 -7.31
CA VAL A 83 13.13 -3.50 -7.33
C VAL A 83 13.62 -2.58 -8.45
N VAL A 84 14.93 -2.30 -8.49
CA VAL A 84 15.59 -2.09 -9.79
C VAL A 84 15.76 -3.47 -10.43
N SER A 85 15.20 -3.66 -11.62
CA SER A 85 15.35 -4.85 -12.44
C SER A 85 16.75 -4.85 -13.06
N LEU A 86 17.72 -5.29 -12.27
CA LEU A 86 19.16 -5.06 -12.51
C LEU A 86 19.64 -5.43 -13.92
N PRO A 87 19.25 -6.58 -14.51
CA PRO A 87 19.71 -6.97 -15.85
C PRO A 87 19.31 -6.01 -16.98
N TYR A 88 18.40 -5.05 -16.72
CA TYR A 88 17.93 -4.09 -17.72
C TYR A 88 18.82 -2.85 -17.80
N HIS A 89 19.76 -2.70 -16.87
CA HIS A 89 20.52 -1.46 -16.68
C HIS A 89 22.02 -1.73 -16.61
N HIS A 90 22.82 -0.79 -17.14
CA HIS A 90 24.26 -0.82 -16.90
C HIS A 90 24.56 -0.56 -15.41
N PRO A 91 25.32 -1.43 -14.71
CA PRO A 91 25.46 -1.37 -13.25
C PRO A 91 26.09 -0.05 -12.74
N PHE A 92 27.00 0.54 -13.51
CA PHE A 92 27.58 1.85 -13.17
C PHE A 92 26.55 2.98 -13.12
N HIS A 93 25.50 2.93 -13.95
CA HIS A 93 24.43 3.92 -13.93
C HIS A 93 23.46 3.66 -12.78
N VAL A 94 23.20 2.39 -12.44
CA VAL A 94 22.42 2.04 -11.25
C VAL A 94 23.09 2.58 -9.99
N ALA A 95 24.40 2.32 -9.83
CA ALA A 95 25.15 2.81 -8.67
C ALA A 95 25.07 4.34 -8.54
N GLN A 96 25.27 5.09 -9.63
CA GLN A 96 25.16 6.55 -9.61
C GLN A 96 23.76 7.06 -9.28
N ARG A 97 22.71 6.47 -9.87
CA ARG A 97 21.32 6.85 -9.56
C ARG A 97 20.97 6.59 -8.09
N MET A 98 21.44 5.48 -7.53
CA MET A 98 21.24 5.18 -6.11
C MET A 98 22.01 6.12 -5.20
N VAL A 99 23.25 6.51 -5.54
CA VAL A 99 23.98 7.58 -4.84
C VAL A 99 23.18 8.88 -4.86
N GLN A 100 22.67 9.27 -6.03
CA GLN A 100 21.88 10.49 -6.16
C GLN A 100 20.61 10.43 -5.28
N LEU A 101 19.85 9.34 -5.34
CA LEU A 101 18.67 9.14 -4.50
C LEU A 101 19.03 9.16 -3.01
N ASP A 102 20.16 8.58 -2.63
CA ASP A 102 20.64 8.58 -1.25
C ASP A 102 20.89 10.00 -0.73
N HIS A 103 21.55 10.84 -1.54
CA HIS A 103 21.78 12.26 -1.20
C HIS A 103 20.46 13.06 -1.20
N GLN A 104 19.60 12.91 -2.20
CA GLN A 104 18.32 13.62 -2.26
C GLN A 104 17.40 13.25 -1.09
N SER A 105 17.41 11.98 -0.70
CA SER A 105 16.64 11.48 0.43
C SER A 105 17.31 11.72 1.79
N ARG A 106 18.52 12.31 1.82
CA ARG A 106 19.33 12.54 3.03
C ARG A 106 19.60 11.25 3.82
N GLY A 107 19.98 10.19 3.12
CA GLY A 107 20.39 8.92 3.73
C GLY A 107 19.25 7.95 4.00
N ARG A 108 18.11 8.10 3.32
CA ARG A 108 16.91 7.24 3.51
C ARG A 108 16.75 6.18 2.43
N ALA A 109 17.61 6.17 1.41
CA ALA A 109 17.53 5.20 0.33
C ALA A 109 17.82 3.77 0.80
N ILE A 110 17.13 2.80 0.19
CA ILE A 110 17.44 1.37 0.25
C ILE A 110 17.53 0.86 -1.19
N PHE A 111 18.63 0.18 -1.54
CA PHE A 111 18.79 -0.40 -2.85
C PHE A 111 18.23 -1.82 -2.89
N GLY A 112 16.98 -1.98 -3.33
CA GLY A 112 16.45 -3.31 -3.63
C GLY A 112 16.64 -3.70 -5.09
N SER A 113 17.07 -4.94 -5.27
CA SER A 113 17.43 -5.53 -6.55
C SER A 113 16.61 -6.78 -6.87
N GLY A 114 16.35 -7.00 -8.15
CA GLY A 114 15.76 -8.24 -8.64
C GLY A 114 16.13 -8.48 -10.10
N PRO A 115 15.81 -9.67 -10.62
CA PRO A 115 16.16 -10.06 -11.99
C PRO A 115 15.16 -9.50 -13.03
N GLY A 116 14.05 -8.90 -12.58
CA GLY A 116 12.86 -8.64 -13.39
C GLY A 116 11.83 -9.75 -13.25
N ALA A 117 10.56 -9.38 -13.07
CA ALA A 117 9.49 -10.33 -12.75
C ALA A 117 8.72 -10.83 -13.98
N LEU A 118 8.56 -9.98 -14.99
CA LEU A 118 7.68 -10.26 -16.13
C LEU A 118 8.47 -10.69 -17.36
N PRO A 119 8.16 -11.86 -17.95
CA PRO A 119 8.74 -12.26 -19.24
C PRO A 119 8.45 -11.26 -20.37
N SER A 120 7.32 -10.55 -20.31
CA SER A 120 6.95 -9.52 -21.29
C SER A 120 7.86 -8.29 -21.25
N ASP A 121 8.37 -7.91 -20.07
CA ASP A 121 9.35 -6.83 -19.95
C ASP A 121 10.66 -7.23 -20.62
N ALA A 122 11.19 -8.41 -20.25
CA ALA A 122 12.41 -8.95 -20.84
C ALA A 122 12.31 -9.11 -22.36
N TYR A 123 11.18 -9.61 -22.86
CA TYR A 123 10.91 -9.72 -24.30
C TYR A 123 10.92 -8.36 -25.00
N THR A 124 10.26 -7.35 -24.42
CA THR A 124 10.20 -5.99 -24.98
C THR A 124 11.59 -5.36 -25.08
N LEU A 125 12.46 -5.65 -24.11
CA LEU A 125 13.85 -5.19 -24.07
C LEU A 125 14.81 -6.07 -24.89
N GLY A 126 14.34 -7.19 -25.46
CA GLY A 126 15.17 -8.12 -26.22
C GLY A 126 16.19 -8.90 -25.37
N ILE A 127 15.90 -9.10 -24.08
CA ILE A 127 16.78 -9.78 -23.13
C ILE A 127 16.31 -11.23 -22.97
N ASP A 128 17.24 -12.18 -23.07
CA ASP A 128 16.98 -13.59 -22.77
C ASP A 128 16.62 -13.76 -21.27
N PRO A 129 15.40 -14.23 -20.93
CA PRO A 129 14.99 -14.47 -19.55
C PRO A 129 15.89 -15.43 -18.78
N MET A 130 16.62 -16.31 -19.46
CA MET A 130 17.52 -17.29 -18.83
C MET A 130 18.77 -16.64 -18.22
N LEU A 131 19.17 -15.46 -18.71
CA LEU A 131 20.37 -14.77 -18.23
C LEU A 131 20.10 -13.85 -17.03
N LEU A 132 18.84 -13.59 -16.71
CA LEU A 132 18.46 -12.51 -15.78
C LEU A 132 19.02 -12.71 -14.37
N ARG A 133 18.99 -13.93 -13.83
CA ARG A 133 19.45 -14.21 -12.46
C ARG A 133 20.97 -14.11 -12.33
N ASP A 134 21.68 -14.67 -13.29
CA ASP A 134 23.14 -14.64 -13.31
C ASP A 134 23.66 -13.20 -13.49
N ARG A 135 23.01 -12.42 -14.36
CA ARG A 135 23.32 -11.00 -14.55
C ARG A 135 23.01 -10.15 -13.32
N GLN A 136 21.94 -10.47 -12.58
CA GLN A 136 21.66 -9.79 -11.32
C GLN A 136 22.79 -10.03 -10.31
N ASP A 137 23.18 -11.29 -10.12
CA ASP A 137 24.25 -11.68 -9.20
C ASP A 137 25.58 -10.98 -9.55
N GLU A 138 25.96 -11.03 -10.82
CA GLU A 138 27.17 -10.38 -11.32
C GLU A 138 27.14 -8.85 -11.12
N ALA A 139 26.03 -8.19 -11.47
CA ALA A 139 25.88 -6.75 -11.27
C ALA A 139 25.93 -6.35 -9.79
N MET A 140 25.35 -7.13 -8.89
CA MET A 140 25.34 -6.81 -7.46
C MET A 140 26.76 -6.70 -6.89
N GLY A 141 27.65 -7.63 -7.25
CA GLY A 141 29.05 -7.58 -6.81
C GLY A 141 29.77 -6.33 -7.32
N VAL A 142 29.57 -5.98 -8.60
CA VAL A 142 30.16 -4.77 -9.21
C VAL A 142 29.61 -3.49 -8.59
N ILE A 143 28.29 -3.42 -8.32
CA ILE A 143 27.66 -2.25 -7.69
C ILE A 143 28.15 -2.09 -6.25
N ARG A 144 28.24 -3.17 -5.47
CA ARG A 144 28.79 -3.13 -4.10
C ARG A 144 30.19 -2.51 -4.10
N ARG A 145 31.07 -3.03 -4.96
CA ARG A 145 32.44 -2.52 -5.13
C ARG A 145 32.49 -1.02 -5.47
N LEU A 146 31.60 -0.57 -6.37
CA LEU A 146 31.50 0.83 -6.75
C LEU A 146 31.07 1.73 -5.57
N LEU A 147 30.10 1.27 -4.77
CA LEU A 147 29.56 2.04 -3.65
C LEU A 147 30.48 2.05 -2.42
N ASP A 148 31.26 1.00 -2.20
CA ASP A 148 32.25 0.93 -1.11
C ASP A 148 33.45 1.87 -1.35
N GLY A 149 33.59 2.39 -2.58
CA GLY A 149 34.55 3.44 -2.90
C GLY A 149 35.98 2.96 -3.20
N ASP A 150 36.11 1.67 -3.53
CA ASP A 150 37.35 1.01 -3.95
C ASP A 150 38.15 1.77 -5.02
N ASP A 151 39.41 1.38 -5.21
CA ASP A 151 40.25 1.87 -6.30
C ASP A 151 39.63 1.64 -7.68
N ARG A 152 40.06 2.46 -8.65
CA ARG A 152 39.62 2.34 -10.04
C ARG A 152 39.82 0.92 -10.54
N PHE A 153 38.83 0.38 -11.23
CA PHE A 153 38.91 -0.97 -11.77
C PHE A 153 38.29 -1.11 -13.14
N THR A 154 38.80 -2.08 -13.89
CA THR A 154 38.24 -2.54 -15.16
C THR A 154 37.55 -3.87 -14.92
N TYR A 155 36.36 -4.05 -15.50
CA TYR A 155 35.57 -5.28 -15.39
C TYR A 155 34.91 -5.55 -16.74
N GLU A 156 35.06 -6.76 -17.25
CA GLU A 156 34.51 -7.14 -18.55
C GLU A 156 33.78 -8.48 -18.41
N CYS A 157 32.53 -8.50 -18.85
CA CYS A 157 31.73 -9.71 -19.00
C CYS A 157 30.95 -9.67 -20.32
N ASP A 158 30.18 -10.71 -20.59
CA ASP A 158 29.42 -10.85 -21.84
C ASP A 158 28.28 -9.80 -22.00
N TRP A 159 28.01 -9.01 -20.97
CA TRP A 159 26.90 -8.06 -20.93
C TRP A 159 27.33 -6.59 -20.84
N PHE A 160 28.41 -6.26 -20.13
CA PHE A 160 28.93 -4.89 -20.05
C PHE A 160 30.44 -4.84 -19.84
N THR A 161 31.02 -3.66 -20.09
CA THR A 161 32.43 -3.38 -19.85
C THR A 161 32.59 -2.08 -19.07
N LEU A 162 33.31 -2.14 -17.95
CA LEU A 162 33.81 -1.01 -17.20
C LEU A 162 35.30 -0.82 -17.49
N ARG A 163 35.73 0.42 -17.72
CA ARG A 163 37.14 0.78 -17.90
C ARG A 163 37.51 1.83 -16.88
N ASP A 164 38.50 1.52 -16.04
CA ASP A 164 39.00 2.41 -14.97
C ASP A 164 37.90 3.10 -14.14
N ALA A 165 36.82 2.34 -13.90
CA ALA A 165 35.60 2.84 -13.31
C ALA A 165 35.76 3.13 -11.82
N LYS A 166 35.21 4.25 -11.39
CA LYS A 166 35.06 4.69 -10.00
C LYS A 166 33.92 5.72 -9.95
N LEU A 167 33.11 5.68 -8.90
CA LEU A 167 32.07 6.69 -8.71
C LEU A 167 32.71 8.06 -8.41
N GLN A 168 32.13 9.12 -8.97
CA GLN A 168 32.58 10.50 -8.69
C GLN A 168 32.10 10.99 -7.31
N VAL A 169 30.99 10.45 -6.83
CA VAL A 169 30.36 10.75 -5.55
C VAL A 169 30.00 9.42 -4.90
N LEU A 170 30.28 9.29 -3.59
CA LEU A 170 29.88 8.12 -2.79
C LEU A 170 28.54 8.39 -2.09
N PRO A 171 27.82 7.34 -1.67
CA PRO A 171 26.61 7.49 -0.88
C PRO A 171 26.85 8.33 0.39
N ILE A 172 25.82 9.01 0.89
CA ILE A 172 25.90 9.68 2.19
C ILE A 172 25.83 8.65 3.33
N GLN A 173 25.11 7.55 3.13
CA GLN A 173 25.15 6.40 4.02
C GLN A 173 26.50 5.67 3.86
N ARG A 174 27.24 5.48 4.96
CA ARG A 174 28.50 4.69 4.96
C ARG A 174 28.30 3.30 4.34
N HIS A 175 27.16 2.69 4.64
CA HIS A 175 26.73 1.43 4.05
C HIS A 175 25.31 1.60 3.53
N LEU A 176 25.17 1.84 2.22
CA LEU A 176 23.85 1.88 1.58
C LEU A 176 23.18 0.50 1.73
N PRO A 177 22.01 0.38 2.39
CA PRO A 177 21.39 -0.92 2.61
C PRO A 177 20.93 -1.54 1.30
N PHE A 178 21.19 -2.84 1.15
CA PHE A 178 20.76 -3.63 0.00
C PHE A 178 19.64 -4.58 0.42
N ALA A 179 18.71 -4.83 -0.49
CA ALA A 179 17.77 -5.94 -0.38
C ALA A 179 17.66 -6.69 -1.71
N VAL A 180 17.37 -7.98 -1.64
CA VAL A 180 17.07 -8.80 -2.82
C VAL A 180 15.61 -9.23 -2.76
N ALA A 181 14.89 -9.05 -3.86
CA ALA A 181 13.55 -9.60 -3.98
C ALA A 181 13.61 -11.13 -4.05
N SER A 182 12.79 -11.77 -3.23
CA SER A 182 12.57 -13.21 -3.25
C SER A 182 11.10 -13.50 -3.51
N SER A 183 10.86 -14.40 -4.46
CA SER A 183 9.53 -14.94 -4.74
C SER A 183 9.45 -16.39 -4.24
N VAL A 184 8.88 -17.32 -5.01
CA VAL A 184 8.73 -18.73 -4.57
C VAL A 184 10.08 -19.48 -4.63
N SER A 185 10.91 -19.20 -5.63
CA SER A 185 12.18 -19.91 -5.83
C SER A 185 13.24 -19.53 -4.77
N PRO A 186 14.14 -20.46 -4.39
CA PRO A 186 15.25 -20.17 -3.47
C PRO A 186 16.27 -19.12 -3.94
N SER A 187 16.26 -18.74 -5.22
CA SER A 187 17.30 -17.90 -5.83
C SER A 187 17.50 -16.55 -5.12
N GLY A 188 16.43 -15.83 -4.79
CA GLY A 188 16.52 -14.54 -4.10
C GLY A 188 17.13 -14.65 -2.69
N MET A 189 16.68 -15.64 -1.91
CA MET A 189 17.23 -15.93 -0.59
C MET A 189 18.71 -16.33 -0.66
N THR A 190 19.06 -17.21 -1.61
CA THR A 190 20.44 -17.65 -1.82
C THR A 190 21.34 -16.47 -2.18
N LEU A 191 20.86 -15.57 -3.04
CA LEU A 191 21.61 -14.39 -3.45
C LEU A 191 21.78 -13.39 -2.30
N ALA A 192 20.75 -13.21 -1.47
CA ALA A 192 20.85 -12.38 -0.28
C ALA A 192 21.91 -12.91 0.70
N GLY A 193 21.96 -14.23 0.92
CA GLY A 193 23.04 -14.84 1.71
C GLY A 193 24.43 -14.64 1.08
N LYS A 194 24.55 -14.83 -0.24
CA LYS A 194 25.82 -14.65 -0.96
C LYS A 194 26.38 -13.23 -0.86
N HIS A 195 25.52 -12.21 -0.78
CA HIS A 195 25.92 -10.79 -0.75
C HIS A 195 25.73 -10.11 0.62
N GLY A 196 25.31 -10.86 1.65
CA GLY A 196 25.04 -10.33 3.00
C GLY A 196 24.00 -9.20 2.99
N THR A 197 22.89 -9.38 2.28
CA THR A 197 21.85 -8.34 2.12
C THR A 197 20.56 -8.69 2.85
N GLY A 198 19.68 -7.69 3.00
CA GLY A 198 18.29 -7.94 3.38
C GLY A 198 17.51 -8.67 2.29
N VAL A 199 16.28 -9.06 2.62
CA VAL A 199 15.37 -9.75 1.70
C VAL A 199 14.02 -9.05 1.66
N LEU A 200 13.45 -8.96 0.45
CA LEU A 200 12.09 -8.55 0.20
C LEU A 200 11.28 -9.75 -0.32
N SER A 201 10.55 -10.44 0.56
CA SER A 201 9.70 -11.59 0.19
C SER A 201 8.37 -11.11 -0.38
N VAL A 202 8.26 -11.09 -1.71
CA VAL A 202 7.06 -10.62 -2.44
C VAL A 202 6.04 -11.76 -2.66
N ALA A 203 6.49 -13.01 -2.70
CA ALA A 203 5.61 -14.17 -2.97
C ALA A 203 4.64 -14.55 -1.84
N SER A 204 4.79 -13.99 -0.64
CA SER A 204 3.83 -14.14 0.46
C SER A 204 2.44 -13.56 0.14
N THR A 205 2.31 -12.88 -1.00
CA THR A 205 1.04 -12.48 -1.62
C THR A 205 0.25 -13.65 -2.23
N SER A 206 0.86 -14.84 -2.36
CA SER A 206 0.22 -16.08 -2.84
C SER A 206 0.23 -17.16 -1.76
N THR A 207 -0.77 -18.05 -1.74
CA THR A 207 -0.84 -19.15 -0.76
C THR A 207 0.40 -20.05 -0.80
N ALA A 208 0.90 -20.38 -2.00
CA ALA A 208 2.08 -21.23 -2.16
C ALA A 208 3.35 -20.54 -1.63
N GLY A 209 3.54 -19.25 -1.92
CA GLY A 209 4.68 -18.49 -1.41
C GLY A 209 4.61 -18.28 0.10
N LEU A 210 3.42 -18.05 0.65
CA LEU A 210 3.21 -17.92 2.10
C LEU A 210 3.58 -19.22 2.83
N ALA A 211 3.14 -20.37 2.30
CA ALA A 211 3.47 -21.69 2.86
C ALA A 211 4.98 -22.01 2.78
N ALA A 212 5.70 -21.42 1.84
CA ALA A 212 7.14 -21.64 1.67
C ALA A 212 8.00 -20.80 2.63
N LEU A 213 7.46 -19.70 3.21
CA LEU A 213 8.23 -18.75 4.02
C LEU A 213 9.11 -19.40 5.12
N PRO A 214 8.65 -20.40 5.89
CA PRO A 214 9.47 -21.01 6.93
C PRO A 214 10.77 -21.64 6.40
N LEU A 215 10.71 -22.23 5.20
CA LEU A 215 11.86 -22.84 4.54
C LEU A 215 12.73 -21.79 3.83
N GLN A 216 12.17 -20.66 3.41
CA GLN A 216 12.90 -19.67 2.64
C GLN A 216 14.11 -19.09 3.39
N TRP A 217 13.97 -18.85 4.70
CA TRP A 217 15.06 -18.29 5.51
C TRP A 217 16.28 -19.20 5.57
N SER A 218 16.09 -20.54 5.56
CA SER A 218 17.23 -21.47 5.65
C SER A 218 18.17 -21.31 4.45
N TYR A 219 17.63 -21.12 3.24
CA TYR A 219 18.44 -20.89 2.03
C TYR A 219 19.32 -19.64 2.14
N ALA A 220 18.82 -18.57 2.78
CA ALA A 220 19.60 -17.37 3.01
C ALA A 220 20.74 -17.65 3.99
N THR A 221 20.45 -18.30 5.12
CA THR A 221 21.48 -18.61 6.13
C THR A 221 22.54 -19.61 5.64
N GLU A 222 22.13 -20.64 4.88
CA GLU A 222 23.05 -21.61 4.29
C GLU A 222 23.98 -20.97 3.26
N SER A 223 23.42 -20.11 2.40
CA SER A 223 24.22 -19.37 1.42
C SER A 223 25.14 -18.34 2.09
N ALA A 224 24.67 -17.66 3.14
CA ALA A 224 25.49 -16.73 3.91
C ALA A 224 26.71 -17.43 4.52
N ALA A 225 26.49 -18.56 5.20
CA ALA A 225 27.55 -19.38 5.77
C ALA A 225 28.56 -19.85 4.71
N LYS A 226 28.08 -20.28 3.54
CA LYS A 226 28.93 -20.72 2.43
C LYS A 226 29.85 -19.62 1.89
N HIS A 227 29.42 -18.36 1.94
CA HIS A 227 30.16 -17.22 1.40
C HIS A 227 30.83 -16.35 2.48
N GLY A 228 30.81 -16.78 3.74
CA GLY A 228 31.41 -16.03 4.85
C GLY A 228 30.66 -14.75 5.22
N ASN A 229 29.37 -14.68 4.92
CA ASN A 229 28.49 -13.57 5.29
C ASN A 229 27.51 -13.97 6.40
N GLU A 230 26.81 -12.98 6.90
CA GLU A 230 25.66 -13.13 7.80
C GLU A 230 24.43 -12.45 7.21
N VAL A 231 23.25 -12.91 7.59
CA VAL A 231 21.96 -12.30 7.25
C VAL A 231 21.15 -12.11 8.54
N ASP A 232 20.52 -10.95 8.68
CA ASP A 232 19.73 -10.60 9.85
C ASP A 232 18.23 -10.67 9.54
N ARG A 233 17.46 -11.32 10.41
CA ARG A 233 16.00 -11.35 10.33
C ARG A 233 15.40 -9.96 10.45
N ALA A 234 16.05 -9.04 11.16
CA ALA A 234 15.67 -7.63 11.21
C ALA A 234 15.66 -6.96 9.82
N ASP A 235 16.37 -7.55 8.86
CA ASP A 235 16.42 -7.14 7.46
C ASP A 235 15.60 -8.02 6.51
N TRP A 236 14.72 -8.85 7.05
CA TRP A 236 13.74 -9.60 6.28
C TRP A 236 12.39 -8.88 6.25
N ARG A 237 11.96 -8.48 5.04
CA ARG A 237 10.67 -7.86 4.74
C ARG A 237 9.71 -8.92 4.20
N VAL A 238 8.52 -9.04 4.78
CA VAL A 238 7.45 -9.92 4.30
C VAL A 238 6.27 -9.08 3.79
N VAL A 239 5.89 -9.28 2.53
CA VAL A 239 4.79 -8.54 1.89
C VAL A 239 3.46 -9.26 2.10
N LEU A 240 2.46 -8.57 2.64
CA LEU A 240 1.12 -9.09 2.87
C LEU A 240 0.09 -8.31 2.04
N ASN A 241 -0.95 -9.01 1.61
CA ASN A 241 -2.13 -8.40 1.02
C ASN A 241 -3.18 -8.20 2.11
N TRP A 242 -3.58 -6.96 2.38
CA TRP A 242 -4.66 -6.72 3.32
C TRP A 242 -5.54 -5.55 2.93
N TYR A 243 -6.77 -5.59 3.43
CA TYR A 243 -7.63 -4.42 3.53
C TYR A 243 -8.43 -4.50 4.84
N ILE A 244 -8.30 -3.48 5.69
CA ILE A 244 -9.00 -3.45 6.99
C ILE A 244 -9.97 -2.28 7.11
N ALA A 245 -11.09 -2.52 7.79
CA ALA A 245 -12.08 -1.52 8.18
C ALA A 245 -12.52 -1.73 9.63
N GLU A 246 -13.47 -0.91 10.11
CA GLU A 246 -13.97 -1.02 11.50
C GLU A 246 -14.71 -2.33 11.78
N THR A 247 -15.30 -2.95 10.76
CA THR A 247 -15.97 -4.26 10.85
C THR A 247 -15.60 -5.13 9.66
N ARG A 248 -15.69 -6.45 9.83
CA ARG A 248 -15.45 -7.41 8.73
C ARG A 248 -16.40 -7.19 7.56
N ASP A 249 -17.69 -6.94 7.84
CA ASP A 249 -18.70 -6.68 6.81
C ASP A 249 -18.36 -5.46 5.96
N LYS A 250 -17.92 -4.37 6.61
CA LYS A 250 -17.53 -3.15 5.91
C LYS A 250 -16.26 -3.34 5.09
N ALA A 251 -15.26 -4.03 5.64
CA ALA A 251 -14.04 -4.35 4.91
C ALA A 251 -14.35 -5.17 3.64
N ARG A 252 -15.24 -6.16 3.77
CA ARG A 252 -15.72 -6.98 2.66
C ARG A 252 -16.48 -6.15 1.63
N GLU A 253 -17.43 -5.32 2.07
CA GLU A 253 -18.22 -4.46 1.18
C GLU A 253 -17.35 -3.49 0.37
N GLU A 254 -16.37 -2.86 1.01
CA GLU A 254 -15.53 -1.84 0.38
C GLU A 254 -14.49 -2.41 -0.59
N ALA A 255 -13.99 -3.62 -0.36
CA ALA A 255 -12.88 -4.20 -1.14
C ALA A 255 -13.30 -5.21 -2.22
N ARG A 256 -14.47 -5.85 -2.10
CA ARG A 256 -14.85 -7.00 -2.96
C ARG A 256 -14.81 -6.70 -4.46
N ASP A 257 -15.25 -5.50 -4.87
CA ASP A 257 -15.39 -5.14 -6.28
C ASP A 257 -14.01 -4.93 -6.91
N GLY A 258 -13.13 -4.18 -6.24
CA GLY A 258 -11.78 -3.96 -6.72
C GLY A 258 -10.89 -5.20 -6.62
N LEU A 259 -11.12 -6.08 -5.63
CA LEU A 259 -10.45 -7.38 -5.56
C LEU A 259 -10.84 -8.29 -6.74
N MET A 260 -12.13 -8.40 -7.05
CA MET A 260 -12.62 -9.13 -8.21
C MET A 260 -12.03 -8.58 -9.51
N ARG A 261 -12.00 -7.25 -9.63
CA ARG A 261 -11.44 -6.56 -10.77
C ARG A 261 -9.96 -6.88 -10.96
N TRP A 262 -9.16 -6.74 -9.90
CA TRP A 262 -7.75 -7.10 -9.90
C TRP A 262 -7.54 -8.56 -10.31
N ASN A 263 -8.31 -9.50 -9.76
CA ASN A 263 -8.21 -10.90 -10.17
C ASN A 263 -8.54 -11.11 -11.64
N ASN A 264 -9.72 -10.65 -12.08
CA ASN A 264 -10.22 -10.98 -13.41
C ASN A 264 -9.43 -10.28 -14.51
N GLU A 265 -9.12 -8.99 -14.34
CA GLU A 265 -8.45 -8.19 -15.37
C GLU A 265 -6.92 -8.39 -15.35
N TYR A 266 -6.31 -8.40 -14.17
CA TYR A 266 -4.86 -8.47 -14.04
C TYR A 266 -4.36 -9.89 -13.83
N THR A 267 -4.67 -10.52 -12.70
CA THR A 267 -4.09 -11.83 -12.32
C THR A 267 -4.42 -12.91 -13.34
N THR A 268 -5.70 -13.10 -13.65
CA THR A 268 -6.18 -14.12 -14.59
C THR A 268 -6.10 -13.61 -16.02
N GLY A 269 -6.64 -12.42 -16.30
CA GLY A 269 -6.74 -11.89 -17.66
C GLY A 269 -5.40 -11.56 -18.30
N THR A 270 -4.54 -10.84 -17.59
CA THR A 270 -3.28 -10.31 -18.13
C THR A 270 -2.10 -11.25 -17.85
N LEU A 271 -1.82 -11.56 -16.58
CA LEU A 271 -0.64 -12.34 -16.22
C LEU A 271 -0.74 -13.82 -16.60
N ALA A 272 -1.89 -14.44 -16.33
CA ALA A 272 -2.11 -15.84 -16.63
C ALA A 272 -2.68 -16.10 -18.03
N ALA A 273 -2.74 -15.07 -18.89
CA ALA A 273 -3.26 -15.15 -20.26
C ALA A 273 -4.65 -15.82 -20.36
N GLY A 274 -5.53 -15.48 -19.41
CA GLY A 274 -6.89 -16.04 -19.31
C GLY A 274 -6.96 -17.41 -18.65
N GLN A 275 -5.86 -17.98 -18.18
CA GLN A 275 -5.85 -19.25 -17.44
C GLN A 275 -6.09 -18.97 -15.95
N GLY A 276 -7.11 -19.59 -15.38
CA GLY A 276 -7.45 -19.44 -13.96
C GLY A 276 -8.91 -19.12 -13.74
N ASN A 277 -9.24 -18.68 -12.53
CA ASN A 277 -10.62 -18.44 -12.14
C ASN A 277 -11.02 -17.00 -12.51
N PHE A 278 -12.06 -16.91 -13.34
CA PHE A 278 -12.85 -15.69 -13.49
C PHE A 278 -14.07 -15.80 -12.59
N TYR A 279 -14.21 -14.84 -11.68
CA TYR A 279 -15.40 -14.74 -10.85
C TYR A 279 -16.49 -13.97 -11.59
N LYS A 280 -17.76 -14.33 -11.36
CA LYS A 280 -18.90 -13.64 -11.99
C LYS A 280 -19.46 -12.56 -11.10
N THR A 281 -19.30 -12.70 -9.78
CA THR A 281 -19.72 -11.72 -8.80
C THR A 281 -18.57 -11.36 -7.85
N ALA A 282 -18.64 -10.17 -7.26
CA ALA A 282 -17.65 -9.72 -6.30
C ALA A 282 -17.69 -10.55 -5.00
N ASP A 283 -18.87 -11.04 -4.63
CA ASP A 283 -19.04 -11.91 -3.47
C ASP A 283 -18.34 -13.26 -3.67
N GLU A 284 -18.47 -13.88 -4.86
CA GLU A 284 -17.72 -15.10 -5.20
C GLU A 284 -16.20 -14.90 -5.12
N ALA A 285 -15.71 -13.76 -5.63
CA ALA A 285 -14.29 -13.44 -5.65
C ALA A 285 -13.73 -13.28 -4.23
N VAL A 286 -14.37 -12.46 -3.40
CA VAL A 286 -13.89 -12.20 -2.05
C VAL A 286 -13.95 -13.45 -1.15
N ASP A 287 -15.00 -14.25 -1.29
CA ASP A 287 -15.15 -15.49 -0.52
C ASP A 287 -14.06 -16.50 -0.89
N ALA A 288 -13.73 -16.63 -2.18
CA ALA A 288 -12.69 -17.54 -2.64
C ALA A 288 -11.27 -17.05 -2.32
N MET A 289 -11.00 -15.75 -2.51
CA MET A 289 -9.65 -15.20 -2.47
C MET A 289 -9.21 -14.73 -1.09
N ALA A 290 -10.13 -14.24 -0.25
CA ALA A 290 -9.81 -13.69 1.07
C ALA A 290 -10.28 -14.59 2.22
N PHE A 291 -11.45 -15.22 2.07
CA PHE A 291 -12.05 -16.08 3.11
C PHE A 291 -11.83 -17.59 2.86
N GLY A 292 -11.12 -17.94 1.79
CA GLY A 292 -10.71 -19.32 1.52
C GLY A 292 -9.67 -19.83 2.52
N LYS A 293 -9.68 -21.14 2.79
CA LYS A 293 -8.70 -21.78 3.68
C LYS A 293 -7.27 -21.56 3.15
N GLY A 294 -6.39 -21.01 3.98
CA GLY A 294 -5.00 -20.71 3.61
C GLY A 294 -4.84 -19.49 2.69
N SER A 295 -5.85 -18.61 2.64
CA SER A 295 -5.78 -17.35 1.92
C SER A 295 -4.56 -16.51 2.32
N ALA A 296 -3.85 -15.98 1.33
CA ALA A 296 -2.78 -15.00 1.50
C ALA A 296 -3.29 -13.55 1.64
N ILE A 297 -4.60 -13.34 1.50
CA ILE A 297 -5.26 -12.04 1.58
C ILE A 297 -6.03 -11.94 2.91
N VAL A 298 -5.84 -10.82 3.62
CA VAL A 298 -6.57 -10.51 4.85
C VAL A 298 -7.58 -9.39 4.57
N ILE A 299 -8.87 -9.70 4.57
CA ILE A 299 -9.94 -8.69 4.54
C ILE A 299 -10.72 -8.78 5.84
N GLY A 300 -10.70 -7.72 6.65
CA GLY A 300 -11.32 -7.76 7.97
C GLY A 300 -11.08 -6.53 8.83
N THR A 301 -10.83 -6.77 10.11
CA THR A 301 -10.56 -5.75 11.14
C THR A 301 -9.06 -5.66 11.44
N ALA A 302 -8.68 -4.66 12.25
CA ALA A 302 -7.31 -4.58 12.75
C ALA A 302 -6.88 -5.86 13.51
N ASP A 303 -7.79 -6.49 14.24
CA ASP A 303 -7.50 -7.72 14.98
C ASP A 303 -7.19 -8.91 14.05
N ASP A 304 -7.90 -9.02 12.93
CA ASP A 304 -7.64 -10.06 11.93
C ASP A 304 -6.22 -9.94 11.32
N LEU A 305 -5.78 -8.70 11.06
CA LEU A 305 -4.44 -8.45 10.54
C LEU A 305 -3.36 -8.69 11.60
N VAL A 306 -3.61 -8.32 12.86
CA VAL A 306 -2.69 -8.61 13.98
C VAL A 306 -2.53 -10.13 14.14
N GLU A 307 -3.63 -10.88 14.17
CA GLU A 307 -3.60 -12.34 14.28
C GLU A 307 -2.75 -12.96 13.16
N ARG A 308 -2.98 -12.53 11.91
CA ARG A 308 -2.18 -13.00 10.78
C ARG A 308 -0.69 -12.68 10.91
N ILE A 309 -0.34 -11.46 11.32
CA ILE A 309 1.08 -11.08 11.47
C ILE A 309 1.76 -11.92 12.56
N LEU A 310 1.07 -12.16 13.69
CA LEU A 310 1.60 -12.97 14.77
C LEU A 310 1.74 -14.44 14.38
N GLU A 311 0.74 -15.00 13.69
CA GLU A 311 0.82 -16.36 13.10
C GLU A 311 2.05 -16.48 12.19
N LEU A 312 2.24 -15.52 11.29
CA LEU A 312 3.39 -15.52 10.38
C LEU A 312 4.73 -15.37 11.11
N THR A 313 4.76 -14.56 12.16
CA THR A 313 5.95 -14.40 13.00
C THR A 313 6.32 -15.72 13.66
N GLU A 314 5.34 -16.47 14.16
CA GLU A 314 5.55 -17.77 14.78
C GLU A 314 6.05 -18.81 13.76
N VAL A 315 5.35 -19.00 12.64
CA VAL A 315 5.71 -20.07 11.67
C VAL A 315 7.04 -19.83 10.97
N THR A 316 7.47 -18.57 10.82
CA THR A 316 8.75 -18.22 10.18
C THR A 316 9.93 -18.15 11.15
N GLY A 317 9.68 -18.18 12.46
CA GLY A 317 10.68 -17.88 13.48
C GLY A 317 11.07 -16.40 13.53
N GLY A 318 10.20 -15.51 13.01
CA GLY A 318 10.32 -14.06 13.07
C GLY A 318 10.94 -13.39 11.85
N PHE A 319 10.54 -12.15 11.60
CA PHE A 319 11.06 -11.28 10.54
C PHE A 319 10.98 -9.83 11.01
N GLY A 320 11.73 -8.93 10.38
CA GLY A 320 11.95 -7.57 10.85
C GLY A 320 10.90 -6.56 10.43
N THR A 321 10.30 -6.76 9.25
CA THR A 321 9.42 -5.76 8.62
C THR A 321 8.20 -6.40 7.96
N VAL A 322 7.01 -5.90 8.27
CA VAL A 322 5.77 -6.17 7.51
C VAL A 322 5.60 -5.09 6.45
N LEU A 323 5.41 -5.49 5.19
CA LEU A 323 5.04 -4.56 4.12
C LEU A 323 3.64 -4.87 3.62
N GLY A 324 2.83 -3.84 3.39
CA GLY A 324 1.54 -3.99 2.72
C GLY A 324 1.66 -3.79 1.24
N PHE A 325 1.11 -4.74 0.49
CA PHE A 325 0.96 -4.57 -0.94
C PHE A 325 0.01 -3.40 -1.23
N VAL A 326 0.44 -2.43 -2.02
CA VAL A 326 -0.42 -1.31 -2.42
C VAL A 326 -1.33 -1.76 -3.54
N HIS A 327 -2.64 -1.59 -3.38
CA HIS A 327 -3.66 -2.03 -4.32
C HIS A 327 -4.83 -1.02 -4.37
N ASP A 328 -5.63 -1.10 -5.44
CA ASP A 328 -6.83 -0.27 -5.66
C ASP A 328 -8.12 -1.08 -5.48
N TRP A 329 -8.27 -1.76 -4.34
CA TRP A 329 -9.47 -2.58 -4.09
C TRP A 329 -10.67 -1.76 -3.64
N ALA A 330 -10.40 -0.62 -2.99
CA ALA A 330 -11.41 0.31 -2.51
C ALA A 330 -11.14 1.72 -3.06
N THR A 331 -12.05 2.65 -2.76
CA THR A 331 -11.84 4.06 -3.13
C THR A 331 -10.58 4.62 -2.47
N ARG A 332 -9.93 5.62 -3.09
CA ARG A 332 -8.74 6.28 -2.55
C ARG A 332 -8.89 6.72 -1.09
N SER A 333 -10.03 7.32 -0.74
CA SER A 333 -10.30 7.74 0.65
C SER A 333 -10.31 6.55 1.62
N ASN A 334 -10.90 5.43 1.21
CA ASN A 334 -10.99 4.25 2.06
C ASN A 334 -9.65 3.52 2.14
N ASN A 335 -8.90 3.43 1.04
CA ASN A 335 -7.54 2.91 1.02
C ASN A 335 -6.62 3.68 1.99
N LEU A 336 -6.64 5.03 1.95
CA LEU A 336 -5.87 5.86 2.89
C LEU A 336 -6.29 5.63 4.34
N LYS A 337 -7.60 5.45 4.59
CA LYS A 337 -8.13 5.13 5.92
C LYS A 337 -7.68 3.75 6.40
N ASN A 338 -7.61 2.76 5.53
CA ASN A 338 -7.07 1.43 5.85
C ASN A 338 -5.64 1.55 6.42
N TRP A 339 -4.78 2.37 5.81
CA TRP A 339 -3.41 2.62 6.31
C TRP A 339 -3.39 3.38 7.65
N ASP A 340 -4.32 4.32 7.88
CA ASP A 340 -4.53 4.97 9.19
C ASP A 340 -4.91 3.95 10.28
N LEU A 341 -5.81 3.02 9.97
CA LEU A 341 -6.22 1.96 10.90
C LEU A 341 -5.04 1.04 11.25
N VAL A 342 -4.19 0.70 10.28
CA VAL A 342 -2.96 -0.08 10.53
C VAL A 342 -2.07 0.65 11.51
N ALA A 343 -1.78 1.93 11.24
CA ALA A 343 -0.91 2.73 12.10
C ALA A 343 -1.43 2.85 13.54
N ARG A 344 -2.75 3.01 13.70
CA ARG A 344 -3.36 3.28 15.02
C ARG A 344 -3.62 2.04 15.86
N TYR A 345 -3.94 0.90 15.22
CA TYR A 345 -4.48 -0.25 15.93
C TYR A 345 -3.69 -1.54 15.71
N VAL A 346 -2.96 -1.66 14.60
CA VAL A 346 -2.16 -2.86 14.29
C VAL A 346 -0.73 -2.69 14.82
N ILE A 347 -0.04 -1.63 14.41
CA ILE A 347 1.37 -1.39 14.78
C ILE A 347 1.57 -1.42 16.31
N PRO A 348 0.76 -0.69 17.12
CA PRO A 348 0.97 -0.66 18.57
C PRO A 348 0.68 -2.01 19.23
N LYS A 349 -0.22 -2.81 18.65
CA LYS A 349 -0.61 -4.12 19.20
C LYS A 349 0.43 -5.19 18.87
N VAL A 350 0.94 -5.22 17.63
CA VAL A 350 2.03 -6.13 17.22
C VAL A 350 3.31 -5.85 18.01
N ASN A 351 3.62 -4.58 18.25
CA ASN A 351 4.82 -4.17 18.99
C ASN A 351 4.63 -4.07 20.51
N ASN A 352 3.48 -4.48 21.05
CA ASN A 352 3.14 -4.40 22.48
C ASN A 352 3.35 -3.00 23.11
N GLU A 353 3.09 -1.94 22.35
CA GLU A 353 3.28 -0.55 22.80
C GLU A 353 2.19 -0.10 23.79
N LEU A 354 1.07 -0.81 23.83
CA LEU A 354 -0.08 -0.49 24.68
C LEU A 354 0.03 -1.09 26.09
N GLY A 355 0.99 -2.00 26.34
CA GLY A 355 1.17 -2.69 27.62
C GLY A 355 1.19 -1.75 28.82
N PRO A 356 2.05 -0.70 28.85
CA PRO A 356 2.10 0.25 29.96
C PRO A 356 0.79 1.02 30.19
N MET A 357 0.03 1.32 29.13
CA MET A 357 -1.28 1.99 29.27
C MET A 357 -2.30 1.06 29.93
N HIS A 358 -2.32 -0.21 29.52
CA HIS A 358 -3.18 -1.22 30.12
C HIS A 358 -2.82 -1.47 31.59
N GLU A 359 -1.54 -1.60 31.91
CA GLU A 359 -1.06 -1.76 33.28
C GLU A 359 -1.47 -0.57 34.16
N SER A 360 -1.25 0.66 33.69
CA SER A 360 -1.67 1.87 34.41
C SER A 360 -3.18 1.92 34.66
N SER A 361 -3.98 1.55 33.65
CA SER A 361 -5.44 1.50 33.75
C SER A 361 -5.91 0.44 34.76
N LEU A 362 -5.32 -0.75 34.72
CA LEU A 362 -5.61 -1.83 35.67
C LEU A 362 -5.22 -1.44 37.09
N TYR A 363 -4.04 -0.86 37.29
CA TYR A 363 -3.58 -0.38 38.60
C TYR A 363 -4.59 0.59 39.24
N VAL A 364 -5.11 1.55 38.47
CA VAL A 364 -6.13 2.49 38.97
C VAL A 364 -7.44 1.79 39.32
N ARG A 365 -7.88 0.83 38.50
CA ARG A 365 -9.11 0.06 38.72
C ARG A 365 -9.03 -0.83 39.96
N GLU A 366 -7.92 -1.51 40.16
CA GLU A 366 -7.74 -2.48 41.24
C GLU A 366 -7.44 -1.78 42.58
N ASN A 367 -6.81 -0.61 42.57
CA ASN A 367 -6.49 0.15 43.80
C ASN A 367 -7.56 1.21 44.12
N ARG A 368 -8.82 1.00 43.70
CA ARG A 368 -9.90 2.01 43.78
C ARG A 368 -10.12 2.56 45.19
N ASP A 369 -9.92 1.75 46.22
CA ASP A 369 -10.11 2.14 47.61
C ASP A 369 -9.11 3.18 48.07
N VAL A 370 -7.86 3.09 47.60
CA VAL A 370 -6.79 4.04 47.90
C VAL A 370 -7.19 5.43 47.39
N TRP A 371 -7.61 5.51 46.13
CA TRP A 371 -8.06 6.75 45.49
C TRP A 371 -9.35 7.28 46.13
N SER A 372 -10.25 6.39 46.53
CA SER A 372 -11.51 6.77 47.18
C SER A 372 -11.28 7.38 48.56
N ARG A 373 -10.34 6.82 49.35
CA ARG A 373 -9.94 7.40 50.64
C ARG A 373 -9.30 8.77 50.45
N ALA A 374 -8.37 8.89 49.50
CA ALA A 374 -7.73 10.18 49.19
C ALA A 374 -8.77 11.22 48.73
N THR A 375 -9.70 10.84 47.84
CA THR A 375 -10.79 11.72 47.37
C THR A 375 -11.68 12.16 48.53
N LYS A 376 -12.06 11.24 49.43
CA LYS A 376 -12.85 11.58 50.64
C LYS A 376 -12.11 12.55 51.56
N ALA A 377 -10.82 12.36 51.77
CA ALA A 377 -10.01 13.27 52.58
C ALA A 377 -9.93 14.68 51.97
N VAL A 378 -9.78 14.78 50.64
CA VAL A 378 -9.81 16.06 49.93
C VAL A 378 -11.18 16.74 50.04
N VAL A 379 -12.27 16.00 49.85
CA VAL A 379 -13.63 16.53 50.00
C VAL A 379 -13.86 17.01 51.44
N ALA A 380 -13.44 16.24 52.44
CA ALA A 380 -13.53 16.65 53.83
C ALA A 380 -12.81 17.99 54.07
N LYS A 381 -11.59 18.16 53.51
CA LYS A 381 -10.83 19.42 53.61
C LYS A 381 -11.52 20.60 52.91
N ILE A 382 -12.18 20.36 51.77
CA ILE A 382 -12.94 21.40 51.05
C ILE A 382 -14.15 21.84 51.88
N LEU A 383 -14.85 20.88 52.51
CA LEU A 383 -16.03 21.16 53.32
C LEU A 383 -15.73 21.93 54.62
N GLU A 384 -14.46 22.00 55.05
CA GLU A 384 -14.01 22.89 56.14
C GLU A 384 -14.08 24.38 55.74
N ASN A 385 -14.11 24.71 54.44
CA ASN A 385 -14.31 26.08 53.97
C ASN A 385 -15.83 26.36 53.83
N PRO A 386 -16.40 27.30 54.61
CA PRO A 386 -17.85 27.56 54.61
C PRO A 386 -18.41 27.98 53.25
N ALA A 387 -17.64 28.75 52.47
CA ALA A 387 -18.04 29.20 51.14
C ALA A 387 -18.04 28.04 50.12
N ALA A 388 -17.06 27.13 50.23
CA ALA A 388 -16.99 25.94 49.38
C ALA A 388 -18.08 24.92 49.73
N HIS A 389 -18.40 24.78 51.01
CA HIS A 389 -19.50 23.93 51.50
C HIS A 389 -20.85 24.37 50.92
N ALA A 390 -21.18 25.66 51.03
CA ALA A 390 -22.42 26.24 50.49
C ALA A 390 -22.50 26.13 48.95
N ALA A 391 -21.37 26.25 48.24
CA ALA A 391 -21.31 26.07 46.80
C ALA A 391 -21.57 24.62 46.36
N LEU A 392 -20.99 23.65 47.07
CA LEU A 392 -21.19 22.21 46.82
C LEU A 392 -22.64 21.77 47.06
N GLU A 393 -23.29 22.24 48.12
CA GLU A 393 -24.71 21.96 48.36
C GLU A 393 -25.61 22.50 47.25
N LYS A 394 -25.35 23.75 46.79
CA LYS A 394 -26.06 24.34 45.65
C LYS A 394 -25.88 23.52 44.38
N GLN A 395 -24.67 23.05 44.12
CA GLN A 395 -24.34 22.24 42.95
C GLN A 395 -25.00 20.86 43.01
N GLN A 396 -24.95 20.17 44.17
CA GLN A 396 -25.62 18.90 44.38
C GLN A 396 -27.14 19.00 44.27
N ALA A 397 -27.75 20.06 44.82
CA ALA A 397 -29.17 20.34 44.68
C ALA A 397 -29.56 20.57 43.20
N ALA A 398 -28.74 21.29 42.44
CA ALA A 398 -28.95 21.49 41.00
C ALA A 398 -28.83 20.17 40.21
N THR A 399 -27.84 19.33 40.51
CA THR A 399 -27.66 18.04 39.85
C THR A 399 -28.80 17.07 40.17
N LYS A 400 -29.26 16.99 41.43
CA LYS A 400 -30.45 16.19 41.80
C LYS A 400 -31.70 16.64 41.04
N LYS A 401 -31.90 17.96 40.94
CA LYS A 401 -33.04 18.55 40.22
C LYS A 401 -32.98 18.22 38.71
N ALA A 402 -31.80 18.29 38.11
CA ALA A 402 -31.58 17.90 36.70
C ALA A 402 -31.80 16.40 36.46
N GLN A 403 -31.28 15.52 37.33
CA GLN A 403 -31.49 14.07 37.23
C GLN A 403 -32.96 13.68 37.41
N THR A 404 -33.68 14.37 38.30
CA THR A 404 -35.12 14.15 38.53
C THR A 404 -35.93 14.61 37.31
N ALA A 405 -35.57 15.74 36.69
CA ALA A 405 -36.20 16.23 35.46
C ALA A 405 -35.97 15.28 34.27
N VAL A 406 -34.75 14.73 34.11
CA VAL A 406 -34.45 13.74 33.07
C VAL A 406 -35.25 12.44 33.30
N ARG A 407 -35.38 11.99 34.55
CA ARG A 407 -36.14 10.78 34.88
C ARG A 407 -37.65 10.95 34.70
N LEU A 408 -38.18 12.13 35.03
CA LEU A 408 -39.58 12.51 34.76
C LEU A 408 -39.86 12.64 33.26
N ALA A 409 -38.92 13.20 32.49
CA ALA A 409 -39.03 13.29 31.03
C ALA A 409 -39.00 11.90 30.38
N ALA A 410 -38.15 10.99 30.86
CA ALA A 410 -38.11 9.60 30.39
C ALA A 410 -39.40 8.82 30.74
N HIS A 411 -39.99 9.08 31.92
CA HIS A 411 -41.27 8.47 32.32
C HIS A 411 -42.45 9.00 31.49
N SER A 412 -42.48 10.30 31.22
CA SER A 412 -43.50 10.94 30.38
C SER A 412 -43.40 10.52 28.89
N ALA A 413 -42.20 10.16 28.42
CA ALA A 413 -42.00 9.60 27.08
C ALA A 413 -42.51 8.15 26.96
N MET A 414 -42.42 7.35 28.03
CA MET A 414 -42.97 5.98 28.07
C MET A 414 -44.49 5.95 28.23
N GLU A 415 -45.11 6.96 28.85
CA GLU A 415 -46.58 7.07 28.94
C GLU A 415 -47.23 7.69 27.69
N GLY A 416 -46.43 8.26 26.77
CA GLY A 416 -46.89 8.83 25.50
C GLY A 416 -47.07 7.83 24.36
N GLU A 417 -46.58 6.59 24.50
CA GLU A 417 -46.68 5.53 23.48
C GLU A 417 -47.77 4.49 23.84
N THR A 418 -49.02 4.94 24.01
CA THR A 418 -50.19 4.05 23.85
C THR A 418 -51.15 4.60 22.78
N SER A 419 -50.84 4.26 21.52
CA SER A 419 -51.71 4.01 20.34
C SER A 419 -53.02 4.80 20.15
N PRO A 420 -53.19 5.51 19.01
CA PRO A 420 -54.50 5.78 18.43
C PRO A 420 -54.77 4.87 17.22
N ALA A 421 -54.70 3.54 17.39
CA ALA A 421 -55.16 2.58 16.39
C ALA A 421 -56.39 1.79 16.86
N ARG A 422 -57.42 2.48 17.38
CA ARG A 422 -58.73 1.85 17.64
C ARG A 422 -59.88 2.85 17.68
N LYS A 423 -60.20 3.49 16.55
CA LYS A 423 -61.50 4.17 16.34
C LYS A 423 -61.76 4.39 14.85
N LEU A 424 -61.88 3.30 14.09
CA LEU A 424 -62.51 3.36 12.76
C LEU A 424 -63.23 2.04 12.45
N ARG A 425 -64.38 1.84 13.11
CA ARG A 425 -65.39 0.87 12.69
C ARG A 425 -66.66 1.14 13.49
N THR A 426 -67.56 1.94 12.92
CA THR A 426 -69.03 1.74 12.87
C THR A 426 -69.73 3.04 12.45
N ALA A 427 -70.70 2.88 11.52
CA ALA A 427 -71.72 3.85 11.08
C ALA A 427 -71.22 5.01 10.17
N THR A 428 -71.81 5.34 9.03
CA THR A 428 -73.19 5.09 8.54
C THR A 428 -73.25 5.21 7.01
N LYS A 429 -73.98 4.29 6.37
CA LYS A 429 -74.50 4.42 5.00
C LYS A 429 -75.69 5.37 5.00
N THR A 430 -75.70 6.39 4.12
CA THR A 430 -76.94 6.88 3.47
C THR A 430 -76.65 7.45 2.08
N LYS A 431 -77.65 7.32 1.22
CA LYS A 431 -77.70 7.29 -0.25
C LYS A 431 -77.68 8.65 -0.99
N VAL A 432 -77.07 8.63 -2.20
CA VAL A 432 -77.59 9.02 -3.55
C VAL A 432 -78.15 10.45 -3.73
N THR A 433 -77.50 11.32 -4.52
CA THR A 433 -77.71 11.66 -5.96
C THR A 433 -76.69 12.79 -6.26
N GLY A 434 -75.97 12.94 -7.38
CA GLY A 434 -76.35 13.05 -8.78
C GLY A 434 -75.72 14.34 -9.38
N LYS A 435 -75.19 14.25 -10.61
CA LYS A 435 -74.78 15.32 -11.57
C LYS A 435 -73.42 16.03 -11.46
N THR A 436 -72.56 15.66 -12.43
CA THR A 436 -71.87 16.50 -13.44
C THR A 436 -71.77 18.02 -13.20
N THR A 437 -70.55 18.57 -13.24
CA THR A 437 -70.12 19.57 -14.26
C THR A 437 -68.66 20.01 -14.12
N ARG A 438 -67.99 20.10 -15.27
CA ARG A 438 -66.75 20.88 -15.51
C ARG A 438 -66.99 22.38 -15.25
N LYS A 439 -65.97 23.10 -14.76
CA LYS A 439 -65.70 24.48 -15.19
C LYS A 439 -64.22 24.88 -14.99
N LYS A 440 -63.67 25.43 -16.08
CA LYS A 440 -62.41 26.18 -16.20
C LYS A 440 -62.56 27.58 -15.60
N ALA A 441 -61.43 28.19 -15.20
CA ALA A 441 -61.06 29.62 -15.36
C ALA A 441 -59.81 29.93 -14.51
N THR A 442 -58.62 30.22 -15.10
CA THR A 442 -58.05 31.57 -15.40
C THR A 442 -57.83 32.42 -14.14
N THR A 443 -56.75 33.15 -13.84
CA THR A 443 -55.58 33.78 -14.53
C THR A 443 -54.79 34.43 -13.36
N ARG A 444 -53.51 34.83 -13.39
CA ARG A 444 -53.00 36.05 -14.04
C ARG A 444 -51.52 36.29 -13.62
N LYS A 445 -50.73 36.80 -14.56
CA LYS A 445 -49.38 37.39 -14.44
C LYS A 445 -49.33 38.55 -13.44
N ALA A 446 -48.15 38.79 -12.86
CA ALA A 446 -47.54 40.13 -12.75
C ALA A 446 -46.01 40.04 -12.71
N ALA A 447 -45.37 40.98 -13.40
CA ALA A 447 -43.94 41.20 -13.53
C ALA A 447 -43.61 42.63 -13.07
N SER A 448 -42.30 42.96 -13.00
CA SER A 448 -41.68 44.31 -12.95
C SER A 448 -41.59 44.93 -11.54
N THR A 449 -40.53 45.62 -11.08
CA THR A 449 -39.48 46.49 -11.69
C THR A 449 -38.43 46.76 -10.57
N LYS A 450 -37.11 46.54 -10.68
CA LYS A 450 -35.99 47.26 -11.35
C LYS A 450 -35.67 48.67 -10.80
N ALA A 451 -34.42 48.88 -10.36
CA ALA A 451 -33.50 50.04 -10.56
C ALA A 451 -32.49 50.14 -9.38
N THR A 452 -31.20 50.49 -9.45
CA THR A 452 -30.16 50.85 -10.46
C THR A 452 -28.86 50.98 -9.64
N ARG A 453 -27.62 50.77 -10.12
CA ARG A 453 -26.85 51.71 -10.96
C ARG A 453 -25.43 51.19 -11.25
N LYS A 454 -25.10 51.09 -12.57
CA LYS A 454 -23.87 51.47 -13.36
C LYS A 454 -22.47 51.20 -12.78
N LYS A 455 -21.38 50.95 -13.52
CA LYS A 455 -20.91 50.83 -14.93
C LYS A 455 -19.39 50.45 -14.77
N SER A 456 -18.58 49.88 -15.67
CA SER A 456 -18.40 49.99 -17.13
C SER A 456 -17.31 48.97 -17.57
N VAL A 457 -17.52 48.16 -18.65
CA VAL A 457 -17.01 48.29 -20.07
C VAL A 457 -15.64 47.62 -20.27
N SER A 458 -15.54 46.44 -20.95
CA SER A 458 -15.36 46.13 -22.41
C SER A 458 -13.90 46.26 -22.88
N ASN A 459 -13.29 45.43 -23.77
CA ASN A 459 -13.64 44.76 -25.04
C ASN A 459 -12.95 43.37 -25.11
N LYS A 460 -13.41 42.28 -25.74
CA LYS A 460 -13.85 41.97 -27.12
C LYS A 460 -12.77 42.11 -28.22
N THR A 461 -12.37 40.97 -28.80
CA THR A 461 -12.46 40.68 -30.25
C THR A 461 -12.30 39.18 -30.53
N ALA A 462 -12.90 38.73 -31.63
CA ALA A 462 -13.07 37.36 -32.07
C ALA A 462 -12.65 37.21 -33.55
N SER A 463 -12.73 35.98 -34.06
CA SER A 463 -12.74 35.55 -35.48
C SER A 463 -11.33 35.25 -36.05
N THR A 464 -11.07 34.18 -36.82
CA THR A 464 -11.82 33.58 -37.96
C THR A 464 -11.44 32.10 -38.20
N LYS A 465 -12.36 31.36 -38.85
CA LYS A 465 -12.19 30.03 -39.49
C LYS A 465 -11.39 30.10 -40.79
N THR A 466 -10.70 29.02 -41.20
CA THR A 466 -10.74 28.50 -42.59
C THR A 466 -10.32 27.02 -42.69
N THR A 467 -10.81 26.37 -43.75
CA THR A 467 -10.90 24.93 -44.03
C THR A 467 -10.00 24.54 -45.21
N ALA A 468 -9.42 23.31 -45.22
CA ALA A 468 -9.17 22.41 -46.38
C ALA A 468 -8.00 21.44 -46.09
N LYS A 469 -7.72 20.32 -46.78
CA LYS A 469 -8.44 19.21 -47.43
C LYS A 469 -7.31 18.31 -48.02
N LYS A 470 -7.49 16.99 -48.03
CA LYS A 470 -6.88 15.95 -48.91
C LYS A 470 -5.50 15.29 -48.64
N VAL A 471 -5.58 13.99 -48.32
CA VAL A 471 -5.08 12.79 -49.05
C VAL A 471 -3.60 12.68 -49.44
N ALA A 472 -2.93 11.63 -48.94
CA ALA A 472 -2.06 10.75 -49.74
C ALA A 472 -1.82 9.36 -49.08
N THR A 473 -2.18 8.32 -49.81
CA THR A 473 -1.82 6.90 -49.66
C THR A 473 -0.41 6.62 -50.20
N ARG A 474 0.35 5.71 -49.57
CA ARG A 474 1.39 4.84 -50.21
C ARG A 474 1.80 3.75 -49.20
N LYS A 475 1.33 2.51 -49.40
CA LYS A 475 1.99 1.37 -50.09
C LYS A 475 3.11 0.72 -49.29
N ALA A 476 2.77 -0.48 -48.82
CA ALA A 476 3.66 -1.51 -48.33
C ALA A 476 4.70 -1.92 -49.38
N VAL A 477 5.93 -2.17 -48.91
CA VAL A 477 6.94 -2.93 -49.63
C VAL A 477 7.35 -4.10 -48.76
N THR A 478 7.06 -5.29 -49.26
CA THR A 478 7.52 -6.59 -48.82
C THR A 478 9.01 -6.76 -49.11
N MET A 479 9.82 -7.12 -48.10
CA MET A 479 11.15 -7.70 -48.31
C MET A 479 11.12 -9.16 -47.81
N LYS A 480 11.38 -10.09 -48.74
CA LYS A 480 11.74 -11.48 -48.45
C LYS A 480 13.25 -11.59 -48.18
N PRO A 481 13.69 -12.58 -47.39
CA PRO A 481 15.08 -12.73 -46.96
C PRO A 481 15.92 -13.48 -48.00
N ALA A 482 17.20 -13.10 -48.10
CA ALA A 482 18.23 -13.88 -48.79
C ALA A 482 19.12 -14.57 -47.74
N ALA A 483 19.05 -15.90 -47.68
CA ALA A 483 20.04 -16.73 -47.00
C ALA A 483 20.19 -18.05 -47.76
N THR A 484 21.36 -18.27 -48.35
CA THR A 484 21.92 -19.61 -48.59
C THR A 484 23.34 -19.45 -49.14
N LYS A 485 24.36 -19.61 -48.28
CA LYS A 485 25.59 -20.30 -48.68
C LYS A 485 26.10 -21.15 -47.50
N SER A 486 26.05 -22.45 -47.77
CA SER A 486 26.49 -23.56 -46.95
C SER A 486 27.99 -23.50 -46.65
N ALA A 487 28.32 -23.95 -45.45
CA ALA A 487 29.64 -24.27 -44.97
C ALA A 487 30.34 -25.32 -45.83
N VAL A 488 31.65 -25.13 -46.06
CA VAL A 488 32.65 -26.19 -46.19
C VAL A 488 33.95 -25.64 -45.59
N ARG A 489 34.34 -26.08 -44.39
CA ARG A 489 35.73 -26.00 -43.96
C ARG A 489 36.10 -27.30 -43.26
N LYS A 490 36.81 -28.15 -44.01
CA LYS A 490 37.44 -29.38 -43.53
C LYS A 490 38.51 -29.04 -42.50
N SER A 491 38.46 -29.70 -41.35
CA SER A 491 39.59 -29.81 -40.44
C SER A 491 40.54 -30.90 -40.94
N THR A 492 41.81 -30.57 -41.11
CA THR A 492 42.91 -31.55 -41.23
C THR A 492 43.91 -31.29 -40.12
N LYS A 493 43.90 -32.17 -39.11
CA LYS A 493 45.08 -32.52 -38.30
C LYS A 493 46.08 -33.22 -39.22
N THR A 494 47.35 -32.84 -39.23
CA THR A 494 48.49 -33.70 -38.79
C THR A 494 49.88 -33.06 -39.01
N THR A 495 50.69 -33.18 -37.94
CA THR A 495 52.14 -33.48 -37.86
C THR A 495 53.24 -32.49 -38.29
N ARG A 496 54.05 -32.16 -37.26
CA ARG A 496 55.54 -32.20 -37.16
C ARG A 496 56.38 -31.52 -38.25
N SER A 497 57.09 -30.48 -37.82
CA SER A 497 58.55 -30.47 -37.61
C SER A 497 58.92 -29.35 -36.67
#